data_AF-A0A2R6FWX3-F1
#
_entry.id   AF-A0A2R6FWX3-F1
#
_cell.length_a   1.000
_cell.length_b   1.000
_cell.length_c   1.000
_cell.angle_alpha   90.00
_cell.angle_beta   90.00
_cell.angle_gamma   90.00
#
_symmetry.space_group_name_H-M   'P 1'
#
loop_
_entity.id
_entity.type
_entity.pdbx_description
1 polymer ?
#
loop_
_entity_poly.entity_id
_entity_poly.type
_entity_poly.pdbx_seq_one_letter_code
_entity_poly.pdbx_strand_id
1 'polypeptide(L)'
;MKQSHSDDRLRRVQDAYRESVMSMSHYEDEYDDSLAESLAEEFGPEVAGAVLTGDQFTRSLREQLLTASREACTRRTTFLTVLTRETESLQTAEETITALGSALETLDARSLESWSPVELADSYEQLLTAEDRCEELVSERQTTLHSHGLPGPMPIDSDLDLTEYLYQSLSVTHPVLADLADLADTLRGERQRVERAMQACETHLSHYSSP
;
A
#
# COMPACT_ATOMS: atom_id res chain seq x y z
N MET A 1 44.22 -26.06 21.62
CA MET A 1 43.15 -25.42 22.42
C MET A 1 42.49 -24.19 21.77
N LYS A 2 43.03 -23.56 20.71
CA LYS A 2 42.39 -22.37 20.08
C LYS A 2 41.18 -22.66 19.17
N GLN A 3 41.08 -23.85 18.59
CA GLN A 3 39.99 -24.22 17.66
C GLN A 3 38.62 -24.35 18.35
N SER A 4 38.51 -25.09 19.45
CA SER A 4 37.23 -25.28 20.18
C SER A 4 36.57 -23.96 20.62
N HIS A 5 37.34 -22.96 21.03
CA HIS A 5 36.79 -21.67 21.47
C HIS A 5 36.38 -20.72 20.32
N SER A 6 36.86 -20.99 19.09
CA SER A 6 36.45 -20.27 17.89
C SER A 6 35.16 -20.84 17.32
N ASP A 7 35.05 -22.17 17.30
CA ASP A 7 33.86 -22.92 16.92
C ASP A 7 32.67 -22.55 17.83
N ASP A 8 32.91 -22.44 19.15
CA ASP A 8 31.92 -21.93 20.11
C ASP A 8 31.49 -20.48 19.88
N ARG A 9 32.29 -19.65 19.20
CA ARG A 9 31.90 -18.25 18.89
C ARG A 9 31.06 -18.17 17.63
N LEU A 10 31.38 -18.95 16.59
CA LEU A 10 30.56 -19.04 15.38
C LEU A 10 29.19 -19.66 15.69
N ARG A 11 29.15 -20.73 16.49
CA ARG A 11 27.90 -21.30 16.98
C ARG A 11 27.04 -20.29 17.74
N ARG A 12 27.66 -19.48 18.61
CA ARG A 12 26.95 -18.38 19.31
C ARG A 12 26.38 -17.32 18.36
N VAL A 13 27.03 -17.04 17.23
CA VAL A 13 26.47 -16.13 16.22
C VAL A 13 25.27 -16.76 15.54
N GLN A 14 25.35 -18.03 15.17
CA GLN A 14 24.22 -18.77 14.58
C GLN A 14 23.02 -18.83 15.53
N ASP A 15 23.27 -19.13 16.82
CA ASP A 15 22.22 -19.18 17.84
C ASP A 15 21.60 -17.80 18.05
N ALA A 16 22.42 -16.74 18.16
CA ALA A 16 21.92 -15.37 18.28
C ALA A 16 21.07 -14.93 17.08
N TYR A 17 21.45 -15.35 15.86
CA TYR A 17 20.66 -15.09 14.66
C TYR A 17 19.30 -15.79 14.68
N ARG A 18 19.29 -17.09 15.04
CA ARG A 18 18.04 -17.86 15.19
C ARG A 18 17.13 -17.24 16.24
N GLU A 19 17.70 -16.82 17.36
CA GLU A 19 16.96 -16.19 18.46
C GLU A 19 16.46 -14.78 18.13
N SER A 20 16.97 -14.13 17.07
CA SER A 20 16.54 -12.79 16.67
C SER A 20 15.65 -12.75 15.43
N VAL A 21 16.10 -13.32 14.31
CA VAL A 21 15.42 -13.20 13.01
C VAL A 21 14.44 -14.36 12.83
N MET A 22 14.87 -15.57 13.16
CA MET A 22 14.07 -16.79 12.93
C MET A 22 13.15 -17.16 14.10
N SER A 23 13.17 -16.42 15.20
CA SER A 23 12.39 -16.70 16.41
C SER A 23 10.98 -16.12 16.38
N MET A 24 10.57 -15.51 15.27
CA MET A 24 9.23 -14.96 15.09
C MET A 24 8.21 -16.10 14.99
N SER A 25 7.05 -15.94 15.63
CA SER A 25 6.05 -17.01 15.72
C SER A 25 5.48 -17.47 14.38
N HIS A 26 5.60 -16.64 13.34
CA HIS A 26 5.13 -16.91 11.98
C HIS A 26 6.27 -17.26 11.02
N TYR A 27 7.52 -17.36 11.49
CA TYR A 27 8.67 -17.50 10.60
C TYR A 27 8.59 -18.79 9.77
N GLU A 28 8.30 -19.93 10.42
CA GLU A 28 8.23 -21.24 9.78
C GLU A 28 7.06 -21.31 8.78
N ASP A 29 5.94 -20.66 9.08
CA ASP A 29 4.77 -20.66 8.18
C ASP A 29 4.94 -19.74 6.96
N GLU A 30 5.62 -18.60 7.12
CA GLU A 30 5.75 -17.57 6.08
C GLU A 30 7.00 -17.73 5.20
N TYR A 31 8.12 -18.18 5.77
CA TYR A 31 9.40 -18.27 5.08
C TYR A 31 9.86 -19.72 4.89
N ASP A 32 9.82 -20.53 5.96
CA ASP A 32 10.35 -21.91 6.01
C ASP A 32 11.83 -22.06 5.52
N ASP A 33 12.58 -20.96 5.48
CA ASP A 33 13.97 -20.96 5.01
C ASP A 33 14.93 -21.64 5.98
N SER A 34 15.96 -22.30 5.45
CA SER A 34 17.08 -22.75 6.25
C SER A 34 17.87 -21.56 6.83
N LEU A 35 18.65 -21.82 7.89
CA LEU A 35 19.57 -20.82 8.43
C LEU A 35 20.53 -20.28 7.36
N ALA A 36 20.92 -21.11 6.39
CA ALA A 36 21.86 -20.74 5.35
C ALA A 36 21.25 -19.74 4.36
N GLU A 37 20.02 -20.00 3.91
CA GLU A 37 19.26 -19.12 3.03
C GLU A 37 19.00 -17.78 3.71
N SER A 38 18.41 -17.81 4.91
CA SER A 38 18.10 -16.61 5.70
C SER A 38 19.34 -15.74 5.95
N LEU A 39 20.47 -16.33 6.38
CA LEU A 39 21.71 -15.57 6.59
C LEU A 39 22.25 -14.95 5.29
N ALA A 40 22.14 -15.67 4.18
CA ALA A 40 22.63 -15.20 2.89
C ALA A 40 21.78 -14.04 2.36
N GLU A 41 20.46 -14.10 2.52
CA GLU A 41 19.57 -12.98 2.19
C GLU A 41 19.83 -11.76 3.07
N GLU A 42 20.05 -11.97 4.37
CA GLU A 42 20.20 -10.86 5.29
C GLU A 42 21.58 -10.20 5.24
N PHE A 43 22.65 -11.00 5.20
CA PHE A 43 24.04 -10.52 5.34
C PHE A 43 24.89 -10.75 4.10
N GLY A 44 24.33 -11.33 3.04
CA GLY A 44 25.05 -11.70 1.84
C GLY A 44 25.71 -13.09 1.93
N PRO A 45 25.92 -13.75 0.78
CA PRO A 45 26.41 -15.13 0.72
C PRO A 45 27.82 -15.29 1.32
N GLU A 46 28.67 -14.27 1.21
CA GLU A 46 30.03 -14.30 1.74
C GLU A 46 30.07 -14.37 3.27
N VAL A 47 29.27 -13.52 3.95
CA VAL A 47 29.18 -13.50 5.40
C VAL A 47 28.49 -14.75 5.91
N ALA A 48 27.41 -15.19 5.25
CA ALA A 48 26.72 -16.44 5.56
C ALA A 48 27.66 -17.65 5.51
N GLY A 49 28.42 -17.79 4.41
CA GLY A 49 29.42 -18.85 4.27
C GLY A 49 30.47 -18.82 5.38
N ALA A 50 31.01 -17.64 5.69
CA ALA A 50 32.00 -17.49 6.76
C ALA A 50 31.45 -17.82 8.16
N VAL A 51 30.16 -17.59 8.41
CA VAL A 51 29.49 -17.94 9.68
C VAL A 51 29.18 -19.44 9.77
N LEU A 52 28.81 -20.08 8.67
CA LEU A 52 28.36 -21.47 8.64
C LEU A 52 29.50 -22.47 8.54
N THR A 53 30.50 -22.19 7.71
CA THR A 53 31.57 -23.14 7.38
C THR A 53 32.96 -22.66 7.82
N GLY A 54 33.06 -21.49 8.47
CA GLY A 54 34.33 -20.95 8.92
C GLY A 54 34.94 -21.74 10.07
N ASP A 55 36.26 -21.86 10.10
CA ASP A 55 36.99 -22.50 11.22
C ASP A 55 37.28 -21.53 12.37
N GLN A 56 37.20 -20.21 12.11
CA GLN A 56 37.60 -19.19 13.07
C GLN A 56 36.73 -17.93 13.03
N PHE A 57 36.29 -17.49 14.21
CA PHE A 57 35.70 -16.17 14.38
C PHE A 57 36.78 -15.09 14.41
N THR A 58 37.10 -14.55 13.24
CA THR A 58 38.14 -13.52 13.07
C THR A 58 37.61 -12.12 13.40
N ARG A 59 38.53 -11.17 13.61
CA ARG A 59 38.17 -9.75 13.77
C ARG A 59 37.48 -9.20 12.52
N SER A 60 37.95 -9.58 11.33
CA SER A 60 37.36 -9.14 10.07
C SER A 60 35.93 -9.63 9.92
N LEU A 61 35.66 -10.91 10.22
CA LEU A 61 34.30 -11.46 10.20
C LEU A 61 33.38 -10.74 11.19
N ARG A 62 33.87 -10.43 12.39
CA ARG A 62 33.11 -9.63 13.37
C ARG A 62 32.75 -8.24 12.81
N GLU A 63 33.68 -7.57 12.17
CA GLU A 63 33.45 -6.23 11.58
C GLU A 63 32.45 -6.30 10.43
N GLN A 64 32.56 -7.31 9.55
CA GLN A 64 31.59 -7.57 8.47
C GLN A 64 30.18 -7.83 9.00
N LEU A 65 30.04 -8.71 10.01
CA LEU A 65 28.75 -8.98 10.66
C LEU A 65 28.13 -7.72 11.26
N LEU A 66 28.91 -6.90 11.96
CA LEU A 66 28.41 -5.66 12.55
C LEU A 66 27.93 -4.67 11.48
N THR A 67 28.63 -4.59 10.34
CA THR A 67 28.21 -3.76 9.20
C THR A 67 26.93 -4.32 8.59
N ALA A 68 26.91 -5.60 8.21
CA ALA A 68 25.76 -6.24 7.59
C ALA A 68 24.51 -6.19 8.48
N SER A 69 24.64 -6.42 9.79
CA SER A 69 23.51 -6.29 10.73
C SER A 69 22.97 -4.86 10.82
N ARG A 70 23.82 -3.83 10.73
CA ARG A 70 23.38 -2.42 10.73
C ARG A 70 22.70 -2.04 9.43
N GLU A 71 23.22 -2.51 8.30
CA GLU A 71 22.63 -2.31 6.98
C GLU A 71 21.26 -2.99 6.92
N ALA A 72 21.16 -4.25 7.35
CA ALA A 72 19.92 -5.00 7.45
C ALA A 72 18.88 -4.32 8.36
N CYS A 73 19.32 -3.77 9.50
CA CYS A 73 18.45 -2.99 10.39
C CYS A 73 17.97 -1.68 9.75
N THR A 74 18.87 -0.96 9.06
CA THR A 74 18.54 0.28 8.34
C THR A 74 17.55 0.00 7.22
N ARG A 75 17.79 -1.04 6.41
CA ARG A 75 16.92 -1.49 5.32
C ARG A 75 15.51 -1.78 5.81
N ARG A 76 15.37 -2.58 6.88
CA ARG A 76 14.06 -2.88 7.49
C ARG A 76 13.38 -1.63 8.07
N THR A 77 14.11 -0.75 8.74
CA THR A 77 13.54 0.47 9.33
C THR A 77 13.05 1.44 8.25
N THR A 78 13.81 1.59 7.16
CA THR A 78 13.38 2.35 5.99
C THR A 78 12.13 1.71 5.37
N PHE A 79 12.09 0.39 5.22
CA PHE A 79 10.94 -0.30 4.67
C PHE A 79 9.68 -0.14 5.55
N LEU A 80 9.82 -0.25 6.88
CA LEU A 80 8.72 0.05 7.79
C LEU A 80 8.19 1.47 7.62
N THR A 81 9.06 2.46 7.38
CA THR A 81 8.63 3.83 7.11
C THR A 81 7.80 3.92 5.82
N VAL A 82 8.15 3.15 4.80
CA VAL A 82 7.39 3.04 3.54
C VAL A 82 6.03 2.39 3.79
N LEU A 83 5.99 1.27 4.54
CA LEU A 83 4.73 0.60 4.91
C LEU A 83 3.80 1.50 5.73
N THR A 84 4.34 2.26 6.68
CA THR A 84 3.56 3.23 7.47
C THR A 84 2.94 4.29 6.57
N ARG A 85 3.72 4.88 5.66
CA ARG A 85 3.21 5.88 4.71
C ARG A 85 2.14 5.32 3.80
N GLU A 86 2.32 4.08 3.34
CA GLU A 86 1.31 3.44 2.51
C GLU A 86 0.02 3.17 3.30
N THR A 87 0.13 2.74 4.55
CA THR A 87 -1.02 2.55 5.44
C THR A 87 -1.78 3.86 5.65
N GLU A 88 -1.08 4.97 5.92
CA GLU A 88 -1.68 6.30 6.06
C GLU A 88 -2.35 6.77 4.76
N SER A 89 -1.72 6.49 3.60
CA SER A 89 -2.30 6.80 2.29
C SER A 89 -3.58 5.99 2.03
N LEU A 90 -3.60 4.71 2.39
CA LEU A 90 -4.77 3.84 2.24
C LEU A 90 -5.92 4.31 3.13
N GLN A 91 -5.64 4.65 4.38
CA GLN A 91 -6.65 5.16 5.30
C GLN A 91 -7.28 6.47 4.79
N THR A 92 -6.47 7.39 4.27
CA THR A 92 -6.96 8.65 3.69
C THR A 92 -7.86 8.38 2.47
N ALA A 93 -7.47 7.43 1.62
CA ALA A 93 -8.26 7.04 0.46
C ALA A 93 -9.59 6.38 0.88
N GLU A 94 -9.56 5.45 1.83
CA GLU A 94 -10.76 4.79 2.39
C GLU A 94 -11.75 5.81 2.96
N GLU A 95 -11.27 6.72 3.82
CA GLU A 95 -12.10 7.76 4.43
C GLU A 95 -12.78 8.62 3.37
N THR A 96 -12.05 9.02 2.33
CA THR A 96 -12.61 9.89 1.29
C THR A 96 -13.55 9.14 0.35
N ILE A 97 -13.20 7.93 -0.10
CA ILE A 97 -14.07 7.08 -0.93
C ILE A 97 -15.37 6.79 -0.19
N THR A 98 -15.30 6.46 1.10
CA THR A 98 -16.48 6.20 1.95
C THR A 98 -17.37 7.43 2.09
N ALA A 99 -16.78 8.61 2.29
CA ALA A 99 -17.52 9.87 2.38
C ALA A 99 -18.25 10.20 1.06
N LEU A 100 -17.58 10.04 -0.08
CA LEU A 100 -18.17 10.25 -1.40
C LEU A 100 -19.26 9.22 -1.71
N GLY A 101 -19.04 7.94 -1.39
CA GLY A 101 -20.04 6.88 -1.55
C GLY A 101 -21.30 7.12 -0.69
N SER A 102 -21.14 7.56 0.55
CA SER A 102 -22.28 7.88 1.44
C SER A 102 -23.15 9.03 0.91
N ALA A 103 -22.54 10.00 0.22
CA ALA A 103 -23.28 11.07 -0.44
C ALA A 103 -24.13 10.53 -1.61
N LEU A 104 -23.63 9.54 -2.34
CA LEU A 104 -24.35 8.87 -3.43
C LEU A 104 -25.52 8.02 -2.93
N GLU A 105 -25.35 7.29 -1.83
CA GLU A 105 -26.44 6.50 -1.24
C GLU A 105 -27.64 7.38 -0.85
N THR A 106 -27.37 8.62 -0.43
CA THR A 106 -28.42 9.60 -0.10
C THR A 106 -29.22 10.03 -1.33
N LEU A 107 -28.57 10.12 -2.50
CA LEU A 107 -29.22 10.43 -3.78
C LEU A 107 -30.16 9.32 -4.23
N ASP A 108 -29.75 8.06 -4.08
CA ASP A 108 -30.55 6.90 -4.49
C ASP A 108 -31.73 6.60 -3.56
N ALA A 109 -31.76 7.15 -2.34
CA ALA A 109 -32.82 6.89 -1.36
C ALA A 109 -34.20 7.44 -1.76
N ARG A 110 -34.30 8.39 -2.70
CA ARG A 110 -35.56 9.00 -3.14
C ARG A 110 -35.59 9.11 -4.66
N SER A 111 -36.74 8.81 -5.28
CA SER A 111 -36.93 9.06 -6.72
C SER A 111 -36.74 10.55 -7.04
N LEU A 112 -35.86 10.85 -8.00
CA LEU A 112 -35.56 12.22 -8.46
C LEU A 112 -36.79 12.97 -8.97
N GLU A 113 -37.83 12.26 -9.41
CA GLU A 113 -39.11 12.86 -9.84
C GLU A 113 -39.85 13.59 -8.70
N SER A 114 -39.55 13.22 -7.45
CA SER A 114 -40.15 13.84 -6.26
C SER A 114 -39.39 15.07 -5.75
N TRP A 115 -38.29 15.43 -6.41
CA TRP A 115 -37.40 16.49 -5.97
C TRP A 115 -37.81 17.83 -6.56
N SER A 116 -37.61 18.88 -5.78
CA SER A 116 -37.77 20.26 -6.24
C SER A 116 -36.61 20.68 -7.16
N PRO A 117 -36.81 21.70 -8.02
CA PRO A 117 -35.72 22.23 -8.85
C PRO A 117 -34.49 22.68 -8.05
N VAL A 118 -34.68 23.16 -6.82
CA VAL A 118 -33.59 23.56 -5.93
C VAL A 118 -32.83 22.35 -5.41
N GLU A 119 -33.52 21.30 -4.93
CA GLU A 119 -32.87 20.05 -4.52
C GLU A 119 -32.05 19.43 -5.67
N LEU A 120 -32.59 19.45 -6.90
CA LEU A 120 -31.87 18.94 -8.08
C LEU A 120 -30.61 19.77 -8.40
N ALA A 121 -30.71 21.10 -8.36
CA ALA A 121 -29.56 21.97 -8.59
C ALA A 121 -28.48 21.81 -7.50
N ASP A 122 -28.89 21.77 -6.23
CA ASP A 122 -27.97 21.57 -5.10
C ASP A 122 -27.23 20.23 -5.22
N SER A 123 -27.91 19.17 -5.62
CA SER A 123 -27.27 17.86 -5.82
C SER A 123 -26.40 17.78 -7.07
N TYR A 124 -26.76 18.49 -8.14
CA TYR A 124 -25.89 18.60 -9.31
C TYR A 124 -24.54 19.25 -8.94
N GLU A 125 -24.56 20.35 -8.17
CA GLU A 125 -23.34 21.01 -7.69
C GLU A 125 -22.53 20.13 -6.72
N GLN A 126 -23.19 19.38 -5.84
CA GLN A 126 -22.52 18.41 -4.97
C GLN A 126 -21.83 17.31 -5.77
N LEU A 127 -22.46 16.81 -6.83
CA LEU A 127 -21.88 15.80 -7.72
C LEU A 127 -20.67 16.32 -8.48
N LEU A 128 -20.70 17.57 -8.97
CA LEU A 128 -19.53 18.21 -9.57
C LEU A 128 -18.38 18.33 -8.56
N THR A 129 -18.66 18.79 -7.35
CA THR A 129 -17.66 18.89 -6.28
C THR A 129 -17.07 17.52 -5.94
N ALA A 130 -17.90 16.47 -5.95
CA ALA A 130 -17.47 15.10 -5.71
C ALA A 130 -16.60 14.54 -6.86
N GLU A 131 -16.95 14.84 -8.12
CA GLU A 131 -16.13 14.49 -9.30
C GLU A 131 -14.75 15.15 -9.21
N ASP A 132 -14.70 16.46 -8.92
CA ASP A 132 -13.45 17.20 -8.73
C ASP A 132 -12.59 16.59 -7.61
N ARG A 133 -13.21 16.28 -6.46
CA ARG A 133 -12.50 15.65 -5.34
C ARG A 133 -11.96 14.27 -5.69
N CYS A 134 -12.69 13.50 -6.49
CA CYS A 134 -12.23 12.20 -6.97
C CYS A 134 -11.02 12.34 -7.89
N GLU A 135 -11.00 13.33 -8.79
CA GLU A 135 -9.87 13.60 -9.67
C GLU A 135 -8.62 14.09 -8.91
N GLU A 136 -8.82 14.92 -7.88
CA GLU A 136 -7.75 15.30 -6.95
C GLU A 136 -7.12 14.06 -6.28
N LEU A 137 -7.93 13.15 -5.74
CA LEU A 137 -7.43 11.92 -5.11
C LEU A 137 -6.68 11.03 -6.08
N VAL A 138 -7.15 10.88 -7.32
CA VAL A 138 -6.42 10.14 -8.35
C VAL A 138 -5.05 10.76 -8.57
N SER A 139 -4.97 12.08 -8.67
CA SER A 139 -3.71 12.81 -8.85
C SER A 139 -2.78 12.71 -7.65
N GLU A 140 -3.31 12.84 -6.43
CA GLU A 140 -2.60 12.64 -5.17
C GLU A 140 -2.03 11.22 -5.10
N ARG A 141 -2.86 10.20 -5.39
CA ARG A 141 -2.46 8.79 -5.35
C ARG A 141 -1.41 8.46 -6.39
N GLN A 142 -1.56 8.95 -7.61
CA GLN A 142 -0.54 8.79 -8.65
C GLN A 142 0.77 9.45 -8.23
N THR A 143 0.73 10.66 -7.65
CA THR A 143 1.94 11.34 -7.15
C THR A 143 2.64 10.51 -6.07
N THR A 144 1.87 9.97 -5.12
CA THR A 144 2.39 9.07 -4.08
C THR A 144 3.08 7.85 -4.68
N LEU A 145 2.42 7.16 -5.62
CA LEU A 145 2.99 5.99 -6.31
C LEU A 145 4.28 6.33 -7.09
N HIS A 146 4.35 7.49 -7.75
CA HIS A 146 5.57 7.94 -8.41
C HIS A 146 6.68 8.32 -7.43
N SER A 147 6.33 8.74 -6.21
CA SER A 147 7.28 9.05 -5.14
C SER A 147 7.81 7.82 -4.42
N HIS A 148 7.18 6.66 -4.60
CA HIS A 148 7.60 5.37 -4.04
C HIS A 148 8.84 4.77 -4.73
N GLY A 149 9.54 5.54 -5.58
CA GLY A 149 10.90 5.22 -6.01
C GLY A 149 11.82 5.06 -4.80
N LEU A 150 11.96 3.83 -4.32
CA LEU A 150 12.70 3.51 -3.11
C LEU A 150 14.16 3.94 -3.26
N PRO A 151 14.75 4.60 -2.24
CA PRO A 151 16.17 4.85 -2.22
C PRO A 151 16.89 3.54 -1.83
N GLY A 152 17.07 2.65 -2.81
CA GLY A 152 17.88 1.44 -2.69
C GLY A 152 17.13 0.14 -2.97
N PRO A 153 17.85 -1.01 -2.96
CA PRO A 153 17.26 -2.33 -3.14
C PRO A 153 16.20 -2.58 -2.06
N MET A 154 15.06 -3.14 -2.46
CA MET A 154 14.05 -3.65 -1.53
C MET A 154 14.68 -4.63 -0.52
N PRO A 155 14.08 -4.82 0.67
CA PRO A 155 14.48 -5.89 1.59
C PRO A 155 14.46 -7.27 0.95
N ILE A 156 13.76 -7.39 -0.16
CA ILE A 156 13.57 -8.59 -0.95
C ILE A 156 14.39 -8.38 -2.22
N ASP A 157 15.28 -9.32 -2.50
CA ASP A 157 16.07 -9.38 -3.74
C ASP A 157 15.14 -9.79 -4.91
N SER A 158 14.08 -9.01 -5.13
CA SER A 158 13.06 -9.23 -6.14
C SER A 158 12.97 -8.01 -7.05
N ASP A 159 12.95 -8.24 -8.36
CA ASP A 159 12.67 -7.24 -9.40
C ASP A 159 11.24 -6.64 -9.32
N LEU A 160 10.45 -7.01 -8.31
CA LEU A 160 9.08 -6.56 -8.10
C LEU A 160 9.05 -5.10 -7.64
N ASP A 161 8.15 -4.32 -8.22
CA ASP A 161 7.80 -3.00 -7.68
C ASP A 161 7.14 -3.16 -6.30
N LEU A 162 7.24 -2.11 -5.46
CA LEU A 162 6.61 -2.07 -4.13
C LEU A 162 5.13 -2.41 -4.22
N THR A 163 4.46 -1.90 -5.24
CA THR A 163 3.03 -2.10 -5.46
C THR A 163 2.70 -3.56 -5.74
N GLU A 164 3.50 -4.22 -6.59
CA GLU A 164 3.33 -5.64 -6.89
C GLU A 164 3.54 -6.49 -5.64
N TYR A 165 4.58 -6.19 -4.85
CA TYR A 165 4.84 -6.87 -3.58
C TYR A 165 3.66 -6.74 -2.60
N LEU A 166 3.15 -5.52 -2.40
CA LEU A 166 2.10 -5.27 -1.41
C LEU A 166 0.74 -5.86 -1.80
N TYR A 167 0.41 -5.83 -3.10
CA TYR A 167 -0.92 -6.17 -3.59
C TYR A 167 -0.96 -7.47 -4.39
N GLN A 168 0.08 -8.30 -4.32
CA GLN A 168 0.15 -9.60 -5.03
C GLN A 168 -1.02 -10.55 -4.75
N SER A 169 -1.68 -10.41 -3.59
CA SER A 169 -2.86 -11.21 -3.22
C SER A 169 -4.17 -10.71 -3.83
N LEU A 170 -4.16 -9.51 -4.43
CA LEU A 170 -5.32 -8.89 -5.07
C LEU A 170 -5.32 -9.14 -6.57
N SER A 171 -6.48 -9.01 -7.20
CA SER A 171 -6.63 -9.13 -8.66
C SER A 171 -6.17 -7.89 -9.44
N VAL A 172 -5.83 -6.81 -8.74
CA VAL A 172 -5.43 -5.51 -9.32
C VAL A 172 -4.16 -5.02 -8.66
N THR A 173 -3.24 -4.47 -9.46
CA THR A 173 -1.98 -3.90 -8.96
C THR A 173 -2.22 -2.60 -8.20
N HIS A 174 -3.17 -1.76 -8.64
CA HIS A 174 -3.43 -0.46 -8.03
C HIS A 174 -4.86 -0.39 -7.46
N PRO A 175 -5.15 -1.02 -6.31
CA PRO A 175 -6.51 -1.16 -5.80
C PRO A 175 -7.23 0.17 -5.61
N VAL A 176 -6.58 1.15 -4.97
CA VAL A 176 -7.18 2.49 -4.77
C VAL A 176 -7.51 3.19 -6.10
N LEU A 177 -6.66 3.05 -7.13
CA LEU A 177 -6.95 3.67 -8.43
C LEU A 177 -8.11 2.96 -9.15
N ALA A 178 -8.28 1.65 -8.95
CA ALA A 178 -9.42 0.91 -9.46
C ALA A 178 -10.72 1.37 -8.78
N ASP A 179 -10.72 1.45 -7.44
CA ASP A 179 -11.89 1.92 -6.67
C ASP A 179 -12.27 3.37 -7.02
N LEU A 180 -11.28 4.25 -7.20
CA LEU A 180 -11.52 5.63 -7.63
C LEU A 180 -12.07 5.71 -9.06
N ALA A 181 -11.65 4.83 -9.96
CA ALA A 181 -12.20 4.78 -11.32
C ALA A 181 -13.69 4.36 -11.31
N ASP A 182 -14.03 3.34 -10.53
CA ASP A 182 -15.41 2.88 -10.35
C ASP A 182 -16.29 3.96 -9.70
N LEU A 183 -15.75 4.67 -8.70
CA LEU A 183 -16.43 5.80 -8.07
C LEU A 183 -16.65 6.95 -9.06
N ALA A 184 -15.64 7.33 -9.84
CA ALA A 184 -15.74 8.40 -10.84
C ALA A 184 -16.80 8.07 -11.91
N ASP A 185 -16.89 6.82 -12.35
CA ASP A 185 -17.92 6.38 -13.29
C ASP A 185 -19.32 6.40 -12.66
N THR A 186 -19.43 6.05 -11.38
CA THR A 186 -20.70 6.13 -10.63
C THR A 186 -21.15 7.58 -10.47
N LEU A 187 -20.27 8.48 -10.04
CA LEU A 187 -20.54 9.92 -9.91
C LEU A 187 -21.03 10.52 -11.23
N ARG A 188 -20.35 10.20 -12.33
CA ARG A 188 -20.73 10.66 -13.67
C ARG A 188 -22.11 10.14 -14.07
N GLY A 189 -22.43 8.90 -13.73
CA GLY A 189 -23.75 8.30 -13.94
C GLY A 189 -24.86 9.05 -13.20
N GLU A 190 -24.65 9.33 -11.92
CA GLU A 190 -25.59 10.08 -11.09
C GLU A 190 -25.77 11.52 -11.55
N ARG A 191 -24.68 12.19 -11.92
CA ARG A 191 -24.76 13.56 -12.45
C ARG A 191 -25.62 13.62 -13.71
N GLN A 192 -25.44 12.67 -14.63
CA GLN A 192 -26.28 12.57 -15.82
C GLN A 192 -27.74 12.25 -15.49
N ARG A 193 -28.04 11.48 -14.44
CA ARG A 193 -29.42 11.22 -13.99
C ARG A 193 -30.07 12.51 -13.47
N VAL A 194 -29.37 13.27 -12.64
CA VAL A 194 -29.84 14.55 -12.09
C VAL A 194 -30.03 15.58 -13.22
N GLU A 195 -29.08 15.69 -14.14
CA GLU A 195 -29.16 16.60 -15.29
C GLU A 195 -30.41 16.33 -16.16
N ARG A 196 -30.72 15.05 -16.42
CA ARG A 196 -31.94 14.66 -17.16
C ARG A 196 -33.21 15.04 -16.38
N ALA A 197 -33.22 14.87 -15.05
CA ALA A 197 -34.35 15.24 -14.21
C ALA A 197 -34.59 16.76 -14.23
N MET A 198 -33.53 17.57 -14.17
CA MET A 198 -33.61 19.03 -14.29
C MET A 198 -34.22 19.45 -15.63
N GLN A 199 -33.75 18.89 -16.74
CA GLN A 199 -34.28 19.17 -18.09
C GLN A 199 -35.78 18.79 -18.22
N ALA A 200 -36.19 17.68 -17.60
CA ALA A 200 -37.59 17.26 -17.57
C ALA A 200 -38.48 18.24 -16.79
N CYS A 201 -38.01 18.73 -15.64
CA CYS A 201 -38.71 19.76 -14.85
C CYS A 201 -38.87 21.09 -15.61
N GLU A 202 -37.82 21.55 -16.29
CA GLU A 202 -37.85 22.78 -17.10
C GLU A 202 -38.83 22.68 -18.27
N THR A 203 -38.88 21.52 -18.92
CA THR A 203 -39.82 21.25 -20.03
C THR A 203 -41.26 21.25 -19.53
N HIS A 204 -41.53 20.65 -18.36
CA HIS A 204 -42.86 20.66 -17.73
C HIS A 204 -43.34 22.07 -17.35
N LEU A 205 -42.46 22.92 -16.82
CA LEU A 205 -42.77 24.31 -16.48
C LEU A 205 -43.05 25.17 -17.72
N SER A 206 -42.31 24.92 -18.81
CA SER A 206 -42.50 25.60 -20.10
C SER A 206 -43.83 25.23 -20.77
N HIS A 207 -44.26 23.96 -20.64
CA HIS A 207 -45.51 23.48 -21.23
C HIS A 207 -46.77 24.00 -20.50
N TYR A 208 -46.65 24.35 -19.21
CA TYR A 208 -47.73 24.94 -18.39
C TYR A 208 -47.77 26.48 -18.44
N SER A 209 -46.74 27.14 -19.00
CA SER A 209 -46.67 28.60 -19.15
C SER A 209 -47.07 29.11 -20.55
N SER A 210 -47.49 28.24 -21.46
CA SER A 210 -48.08 28.66 -22.74
C SER A 210 -49.62 28.70 -22.65
N PRO A 211 -50.26 29.86 -22.89
CA PRO A 211 -51.73 30.03 -22.84
C PRO A 211 -52.47 29.39 -24.03
#